data_AF-A0A378J1X2-F1
#
_entry.id   AF-A0A378J1X2-F1
#
_cell.length_a   1.000
_cell.length_b   1.000
_cell.length_c   1.000
_cell.angle_alpha   90.00
_cell.angle_beta   90.00
_cell.angle_gamma   90.00
#
_symmetry.space_group_name_H-M   'P 1'
#
loop_
_entity.id
_entity.type
_entity.pdbx_description
1 polymer ?
#
loop_
_entity_poly.entity_id
_entity_poly.type
_entity_poly.pdbx_seq_one_letter_code
_entity_poly.pdbx_strand_id
1 'polypeptide(L)'
;MPELSAPSSTITSHSDVVNDKLKDKQNTKADEERFMLELFVVLQKKNDLLLNQQFDQLQVPLKEIAQDCGYQDLPTALSLAKNARGQTALVKALQDQEFSLANALLMSGAQFDNQALAEFDIAIDSEKGRQALADGTIQLPSSYRPSDRENLHLVKEYGLVLGIEMTSKDGTPSQRAHIGPAYKLMTESVSDYSKSCSSQPVKDDFKQIANAFNFTNSVSKFHGSNPTGSPEAGNALAKRIQAGEITTVPINCKGHAMGLSFAPVAGDPNKTYLIVTNRGEGAEKTGKFGTQIYEVDKRDVTPEFINKMMNGHYKGQSHDEIMGRVAKVTKGKEPVYDIPQSQQKYDNCTVANSRSNIQGILACQEANRKGGFDKVNKEEIKDRYKGFTDDMKSKKVQELGKALAKDPDNPDLKNLAQGYLDKPGGKFKHHLETAMNKDVEPSIRMKSP
;
A
#
# COMPACT_ATOMS: atom_id res chain seq x y z
N MET A 1 -62.59 32.30 31.06
CA MET A 1 -61.78 32.24 29.83
C MET A 1 -60.67 31.23 30.06
N PRO A 2 -60.52 30.20 29.21
CA PRO A 2 -59.52 29.15 29.40
C PRO A 2 -58.12 29.63 28.96
N GLU A 3 -57.10 29.24 29.72
CA GLU A 3 -55.69 29.39 29.35
C GLU A 3 -55.39 28.54 28.11
N LEU A 4 -54.90 29.19 27.06
CA LEU A 4 -54.27 28.56 25.90
C LEU A 4 -52.77 28.44 26.18
N SER A 5 -52.31 27.26 26.58
CA SER A 5 -50.88 26.93 26.56
C SER A 5 -50.45 26.63 25.12
N ALA A 6 -49.49 27.40 24.60
CA ALA A 6 -48.87 27.16 23.30
C ALA A 6 -48.01 25.86 23.33
N PRO A 7 -47.98 25.08 22.25
CA PRO A 7 -47.14 23.89 22.18
C PRO A 7 -45.66 24.30 22.10
N SER A 8 -44.83 23.68 22.95
CA SER A 8 -43.38 23.82 22.92
C SER A 8 -42.83 23.28 21.59
N SER A 9 -42.44 24.17 20.70
CA SER A 9 -41.75 23.84 19.45
C SER A 9 -40.29 23.49 19.77
N THR A 10 -39.96 22.19 19.75
CA THR A 10 -38.57 21.71 19.71
C THR A 10 -38.02 21.94 18.31
N ILE A 11 -37.52 23.15 18.04
CA ILE A 11 -36.66 23.40 16.89
C ILE A 11 -35.30 22.79 17.23
N THR A 12 -35.05 21.57 16.79
CA THR A 12 -33.71 20.97 16.82
C THR A 12 -32.80 21.79 15.93
N SER A 13 -31.75 22.38 16.52
CA SER A 13 -30.81 23.19 15.74
C SER A 13 -30.02 22.29 14.78
N HIS A 14 -29.63 22.82 13.61
CA HIS A 14 -28.76 22.09 12.68
C HIS A 14 -27.44 21.62 13.33
N SER A 15 -26.96 22.32 14.37
CA SER A 15 -25.82 21.92 15.18
C SER A 15 -26.07 20.69 16.05
N ASP A 16 -27.29 20.51 16.58
CA ASP A 16 -27.64 19.32 17.37
C ASP A 16 -27.74 18.08 16.49
N VAL A 17 -28.34 18.22 15.30
CA VAL A 17 -28.42 17.13 14.30
C VAL A 17 -27.03 16.73 13.78
N VAL A 18 -26.10 17.67 13.63
CA VAL A 18 -24.73 17.39 13.21
C VAL A 18 -23.94 16.73 14.35
N ASN A 19 -24.11 17.18 15.60
CA ASN A 19 -23.46 16.58 16.76
C ASN A 19 -23.97 15.17 17.06
N ASP A 20 -25.26 14.91 16.90
CA ASP A 20 -25.83 13.56 17.06
C ASP A 20 -25.36 12.62 15.95
N LYS A 21 -25.33 13.08 14.68
CA LYS A 21 -24.72 12.29 13.59
C LYS A 21 -23.23 12.02 13.78
N LEU A 22 -22.49 12.91 14.44
CA LEU A 22 -21.08 12.72 14.77
C LEU A 22 -20.92 11.71 15.92
N LYS A 23 -21.76 11.78 16.96
CA LYS A 23 -21.80 10.80 18.05
C LYS A 23 -22.20 9.42 17.57
N ASP A 24 -23.24 9.32 16.73
CA ASP A 24 -23.67 8.06 16.13
C ASP A 24 -22.56 7.45 15.28
N LYS A 25 -21.89 8.24 14.44
CA LYS A 25 -20.73 7.76 13.66
C LYS A 25 -19.53 7.35 14.52
N GLN A 26 -19.31 8.01 15.66
CA GLN A 26 -18.24 7.65 16.59
C GLN A 26 -18.57 6.36 17.34
N ASN A 27 -19.83 6.19 17.76
CA ASN A 27 -20.31 4.97 18.40
C ASN A 27 -20.24 3.78 17.44
N THR A 28 -20.72 3.93 16.19
CA THR A 28 -20.60 2.87 15.17
C THR A 28 -19.16 2.45 14.93
N LYS A 29 -18.21 3.39 14.86
CA LYS A 29 -16.78 3.04 14.71
C LYS A 29 -16.21 2.33 15.93
N ALA A 30 -16.60 2.74 17.14
CA ALA A 30 -16.17 2.07 18.36
C ALA A 30 -16.71 0.64 18.44
N ASP A 31 -17.95 0.43 18.00
CA ASP A 31 -18.59 -0.90 17.95
C ASP A 31 -17.96 -1.80 16.88
N GLU A 32 -17.62 -1.25 15.70
CA GLU A 32 -16.86 -1.97 14.66
C GLU A 32 -15.48 -2.44 15.16
N GLU A 33 -14.72 -1.54 15.80
CA GLU A 33 -13.40 -1.86 16.34
C GLU A 33 -13.48 -2.86 17.50
N ARG A 34 -14.49 -2.70 18.38
CA ARG A 34 -14.75 -3.63 19.48
C ARG A 34 -15.09 -5.02 18.97
N PHE A 35 -16.00 -5.13 18.00
CA PHE A 35 -16.34 -6.41 17.38
C PHE A 35 -15.10 -7.08 16.81
N MET A 36 -14.27 -6.36 16.06
CA MET A 36 -13.04 -6.90 15.49
C MET A 36 -12.06 -7.40 16.56
N LEU A 37 -11.87 -6.65 17.64
CA LEU A 37 -10.99 -7.05 18.74
C LEU A 37 -11.49 -8.32 19.44
N GLU A 38 -12.78 -8.35 19.82
CA GLU A 38 -13.38 -9.49 20.51
C GLU A 38 -13.41 -10.75 19.63
N LEU A 39 -13.72 -10.58 18.33
CA LEU A 39 -13.66 -11.63 17.31
C LEU A 39 -12.28 -12.31 17.29
N PHE A 40 -11.20 -11.53 17.13
CA PHE A 40 -9.84 -12.09 17.07
C PHE A 40 -9.42 -12.72 18.40
N VAL A 41 -9.83 -12.16 19.55
CA VAL A 41 -9.57 -12.77 20.87
C VAL A 41 -10.24 -14.14 20.99
N VAL A 42 -11.49 -14.29 20.55
CA VAL A 42 -12.18 -15.59 20.58
C VAL A 42 -11.51 -16.59 19.64
N LEU A 43 -11.19 -16.17 18.43
CA LEU A 43 -10.54 -17.03 17.44
C LEU A 43 -9.15 -17.50 17.91
N GLN A 44 -8.38 -16.62 18.57
CA GLN A 44 -7.11 -16.99 19.19
C GLN A 44 -7.28 -17.98 20.35
N LYS A 45 -8.24 -17.73 21.25
CA LYS A 45 -8.53 -18.64 22.38
C LYS A 45 -9.04 -20.01 21.92
N LYS A 46 -9.65 -20.08 20.74
CA LYS A 46 -10.23 -21.28 20.15
C LYS A 46 -9.44 -21.77 18.93
N ASN A 47 -8.14 -21.51 18.88
CA ASN A 47 -7.29 -21.87 17.75
C ASN A 47 -7.31 -23.39 17.43
N ASP A 48 -7.43 -24.24 18.44
CA ASP A 48 -7.54 -25.69 18.23
C ASP A 48 -8.80 -26.07 17.43
N LEU A 49 -9.90 -25.33 17.57
CA LEU A 49 -11.11 -25.54 16.77
C LEU A 49 -10.91 -25.11 15.32
N LEU A 50 -10.11 -24.05 15.08
CA LEU A 50 -9.72 -23.63 13.74
C LEU A 50 -8.85 -24.69 13.05
N LEU A 51 -7.87 -25.23 13.77
CA LEU A 51 -6.95 -26.26 13.27
C LEU A 51 -7.68 -27.58 12.96
N ASN A 52 -8.65 -27.96 13.79
CA ASN A 52 -9.44 -29.17 13.62
C ASN A 52 -10.67 -28.98 12.73
N GLN A 53 -10.83 -27.80 12.12
CA GLN A 53 -11.97 -27.45 11.25
C GLN A 53 -13.36 -27.62 11.92
N GLN A 54 -13.43 -27.47 13.25
CA GLN A 54 -14.64 -27.62 14.05
C GLN A 54 -15.42 -26.30 14.15
N PHE A 55 -15.72 -25.69 13.00
CA PHE A 55 -16.24 -24.31 12.93
C PHE A 55 -17.64 -24.15 13.53
N ASP A 56 -18.45 -25.20 13.56
CA ASP A 56 -19.78 -25.17 14.20
C ASP A 56 -19.70 -24.80 15.69
N GLN A 57 -18.61 -25.17 16.37
CA GLN A 57 -18.37 -24.83 17.77
C GLN A 57 -17.92 -23.38 17.98
N LEU A 58 -17.62 -22.65 16.90
CA LEU A 58 -17.34 -21.22 16.91
C LEU A 58 -18.60 -20.37 16.71
N GLN A 59 -19.68 -20.94 16.15
CA GLN A 59 -20.87 -20.17 15.77
C GLN A 59 -21.53 -19.44 16.93
N VAL A 60 -21.75 -20.12 18.06
CA VAL A 60 -22.43 -19.54 19.23
C VAL A 60 -21.66 -18.33 19.81
N PRO A 61 -20.38 -18.47 20.21
CA PRO A 61 -19.65 -17.33 20.79
C PRO A 61 -19.47 -16.17 19.79
N LEU A 62 -19.35 -16.45 18.49
CA LEU A 62 -19.25 -15.40 17.48
C LEU A 62 -20.56 -14.62 17.30
N LYS A 63 -21.71 -15.32 17.35
CA LYS A 63 -23.03 -14.68 17.28
C LYS A 63 -23.31 -13.81 18.50
N GLU A 64 -22.93 -14.26 19.70
CA GLU A 64 -23.05 -13.49 20.93
C GLU A 64 -22.26 -12.18 20.82
N ILE A 65 -21.01 -12.23 20.37
CA ILE A 65 -20.19 -11.01 20.16
C ILE A 65 -20.83 -10.06 19.15
N ALA A 66 -21.34 -10.59 18.03
CA ALA A 66 -21.99 -9.76 17.01
C ALA A 66 -23.20 -9.01 17.59
N GLN A 67 -24.04 -9.70 18.35
CA GLN A 67 -25.23 -9.12 19.00
C GLN A 67 -24.84 -8.10 20.08
N ASP A 68 -23.84 -8.41 20.90
CA ASP A 68 -23.31 -7.53 21.94
C ASP A 68 -22.67 -6.25 21.37
N CYS A 69 -22.22 -6.28 20.12
CA CYS A 69 -21.72 -5.14 19.38
C CYS A 69 -22.79 -4.46 18.49
N GLY A 70 -24.07 -4.80 18.68
CA GLY A 70 -25.19 -4.12 18.02
C GLY A 70 -25.50 -4.57 16.60
N TYR A 71 -24.92 -5.68 16.13
CA TYR A 71 -25.25 -6.24 14.82
C TYR A 71 -26.46 -7.19 14.90
N GLN A 72 -27.29 -7.15 13.86
CA GLN A 72 -28.47 -8.02 13.72
C GLN A 72 -28.11 -9.51 13.65
N ASP A 73 -26.97 -9.82 13.03
CA ASP A 73 -26.46 -11.18 12.86
C ASP A 73 -24.95 -11.18 12.58
N LEU A 74 -24.34 -12.36 12.76
CA LEU A 74 -22.91 -12.57 12.54
C LEU A 74 -22.47 -12.32 11.09
N PRO A 75 -23.17 -12.79 10.03
CA PRO A 75 -22.79 -12.48 8.64
C PRO A 75 -22.69 -10.98 8.34
N THR A 76 -23.65 -10.20 8.85
CA THR A 76 -23.67 -8.73 8.72
C THR A 76 -22.46 -8.13 9.43
N ALA A 77 -22.18 -8.55 10.68
CA ALA A 77 -21.02 -8.09 11.43
C ALA A 77 -19.71 -8.39 10.68
N LEU A 78 -19.53 -9.63 10.21
CA LEU A 78 -18.32 -10.06 9.50
C LEU A 78 -18.11 -9.33 8.15
N SER A 79 -19.19 -8.90 7.50
CA SER A 79 -19.12 -8.24 6.19
C SER A 79 -19.02 -6.72 6.28
N LEU A 80 -19.46 -6.10 7.38
CA LEU A 80 -19.50 -4.64 7.54
C LEU A 80 -18.47 -4.11 8.53
N ALA A 81 -18.16 -4.84 9.60
CA ALA A 81 -17.24 -4.37 10.62
C ALA A 81 -15.83 -4.23 10.05
N LYS A 82 -15.22 -3.07 10.29
CA LYS A 82 -13.89 -2.72 9.79
C LYS A 82 -12.98 -2.30 10.93
N ASN A 83 -11.72 -2.70 10.84
CA ASN A 83 -10.69 -2.18 11.75
C ASN A 83 -10.37 -0.70 11.43
N ALA A 84 -9.49 -0.08 12.21
CA ALA A 84 -9.02 1.30 12.00
C ALA A 84 -8.43 1.58 10.60
N ARG A 85 -8.10 0.54 9.82
CA ARG A 85 -7.57 0.60 8.45
C ARG A 85 -8.65 0.39 7.38
N GLY A 86 -9.91 0.20 7.78
CA GLY A 86 -11.02 -0.03 6.85
C GLY A 86 -11.13 -1.48 6.36
N GLN A 87 -10.46 -2.43 7.00
CA GLN A 87 -10.42 -3.84 6.59
C GLN A 87 -11.40 -4.68 7.40
N THR A 88 -12.14 -5.56 6.73
CA THR A 88 -12.94 -6.61 7.40
C THR A 88 -12.03 -7.71 7.95
N ALA A 89 -12.60 -8.58 8.79
CA ALA A 89 -11.88 -9.74 9.31
C ALA A 89 -11.35 -10.67 8.20
N LEU A 90 -12.13 -10.85 7.13
CA LEU A 90 -11.74 -11.68 5.98
C LEU A 90 -10.55 -11.06 5.24
N VAL A 91 -10.60 -9.75 4.96
CA VAL A 91 -9.48 -9.02 4.34
C VAL A 91 -8.20 -9.21 5.16
N LYS A 92 -8.27 -9.05 6.48
CA LYS A 92 -7.10 -9.22 7.36
C LYS A 92 -6.56 -10.65 7.34
N ALA A 93 -7.44 -11.65 7.42
CA ALA A 93 -7.04 -13.06 7.41
C ALA A 93 -6.34 -13.45 6.09
N LEU A 94 -6.87 -12.97 4.94
CA LEU A 94 -6.28 -13.19 3.63
C LEU A 94 -4.92 -12.49 3.50
N GLN A 95 -4.84 -11.23 3.92
CA GLN A 95 -3.58 -10.47 3.95
C GLN A 95 -2.51 -11.18 4.78
N ASP A 96 -2.89 -11.71 5.94
CA ASP A 96 -2.01 -12.46 6.84
C ASP A 96 -1.67 -13.88 6.35
N GLN A 97 -2.26 -14.32 5.24
CA GLN A 97 -2.16 -15.66 4.68
C GLN A 97 -2.61 -16.77 5.65
N GLU A 98 -3.58 -16.44 6.51
CA GLU A 98 -4.19 -17.38 7.47
C GLU A 98 -5.43 -18.02 6.83
N PHE A 99 -5.21 -18.91 5.84
CA PHE A 99 -6.28 -19.45 5.00
C PHE A 99 -7.30 -20.31 5.76
N SER A 100 -6.89 -21.04 6.81
CA SER A 100 -7.84 -21.76 7.68
C SER A 100 -8.79 -20.82 8.41
N LEU A 101 -8.27 -19.67 8.86
CA LEU A 101 -9.09 -18.63 9.48
C LEU A 101 -9.99 -17.95 8.44
N ALA A 102 -9.45 -17.61 7.27
CA ALA A 102 -10.26 -17.05 6.18
C ALA A 102 -11.43 -17.98 5.82
N ASN A 103 -11.19 -19.30 5.74
CA ASN A 103 -12.23 -20.29 5.52
C ASN A 103 -13.25 -20.35 6.66
N ALA A 104 -12.80 -20.31 7.92
CA ALA A 104 -13.70 -20.26 9.08
C ALA A 104 -14.64 -19.05 9.03
N LEU A 105 -14.11 -17.87 8.64
CA LEU A 105 -14.90 -16.65 8.47
C LEU A 105 -15.92 -16.79 7.34
N LEU A 106 -15.52 -17.36 6.20
CA LEU A 106 -16.42 -17.63 5.07
C LEU A 106 -17.54 -18.61 5.44
N MET A 107 -17.21 -19.70 6.15
CA MET A 107 -18.19 -20.66 6.67
C MET A 107 -19.12 -20.03 7.72
N SER A 108 -18.68 -18.95 8.36
CA SER A 108 -19.48 -18.17 9.31
C SER A 108 -20.29 -17.04 8.66
N GLY A 109 -20.28 -16.95 7.33
CA GLY A 109 -21.09 -15.99 6.56
C GLY A 109 -20.38 -14.70 6.17
N ALA A 110 -19.06 -14.58 6.36
CA ALA A 110 -18.29 -13.50 5.74
C ALA A 110 -18.38 -13.62 4.21
N GLN A 111 -18.35 -12.48 3.51
CA GLN A 111 -18.43 -12.44 2.05
C GLN A 111 -17.19 -11.79 1.43
N PHE A 112 -16.86 -12.25 0.22
CA PHE A 112 -15.86 -11.61 -0.62
C PHE A 112 -16.39 -10.29 -1.18
N ASP A 113 -16.01 -9.17 -0.57
CA ASP A 113 -16.11 -7.85 -1.20
C ASP A 113 -14.94 -7.60 -2.15
N ASN A 114 -14.91 -6.42 -2.79
CA ASN A 114 -13.87 -6.08 -3.75
C ASN A 114 -12.46 -6.02 -3.13
N GLN A 115 -12.35 -5.65 -1.84
CA GLN A 115 -11.06 -5.62 -1.15
C GLN A 115 -10.60 -7.04 -0.81
N ALA A 116 -11.49 -7.89 -0.34
CA ALA A 116 -11.22 -9.30 -0.05
C ALA A 116 -10.83 -10.07 -1.32
N LEU A 117 -11.48 -9.81 -2.46
CA LEU A 117 -11.08 -10.41 -3.75
C LEU A 117 -9.68 -9.97 -4.18
N ALA A 118 -9.34 -8.69 -4.00
CA ALA A 118 -8.01 -8.19 -4.32
C ALA A 118 -6.92 -8.73 -3.38
N GLU A 119 -7.24 -8.92 -2.09
CA GLU A 119 -6.30 -9.57 -1.18
C GLU A 119 -6.19 -11.07 -1.44
N PHE A 120 -7.29 -11.73 -1.78
CA PHE A 120 -7.28 -13.13 -2.17
C PHE A 120 -6.35 -13.37 -3.36
N ASP A 121 -6.49 -12.59 -4.44
CA ASP A 121 -5.62 -12.65 -5.64
C ASP A 121 -4.12 -12.56 -5.30
N ILE A 122 -3.76 -11.64 -4.41
CA ILE A 122 -2.38 -11.47 -3.95
C ILE A 122 -1.93 -12.60 -3.02
N ALA A 123 -2.78 -13.02 -2.10
CA ALA A 123 -2.46 -14.01 -1.07
C ALA A 123 -2.27 -15.41 -1.68
N ILE A 124 -3.08 -15.80 -2.66
CA ILE A 124 -2.98 -17.12 -3.30
C ILE A 124 -1.69 -17.30 -4.12
N ASP A 125 -0.97 -16.22 -4.44
CA ASP A 125 0.34 -16.27 -5.11
C ASP A 125 1.48 -16.67 -4.15
N SER A 126 1.21 -16.77 -2.85
CA SER A 126 2.16 -17.31 -1.86
C SER A 126 2.23 -18.85 -1.88
N GLU A 127 3.26 -19.44 -1.27
CA GLU A 127 3.35 -20.89 -1.10
C GLU A 127 2.19 -21.45 -0.28
N LYS A 128 1.85 -20.79 0.84
CA LYS A 128 0.71 -21.17 1.67
C LYS A 128 -0.60 -21.06 0.90
N GLY A 129 -0.76 -20.02 0.08
CA GLY A 129 -1.97 -19.81 -0.71
C GLY A 129 -2.17 -20.88 -1.78
N ARG A 130 -1.10 -21.23 -2.51
CA ARG A 130 -1.16 -22.35 -3.46
C ARG A 130 -1.44 -23.68 -2.78
N GLN A 131 -0.84 -23.92 -1.62
CA GLN A 131 -1.10 -25.12 -0.83
C GLN A 131 -2.56 -25.17 -0.36
N ALA A 132 -3.09 -24.07 0.18
CA ALA A 132 -4.47 -23.97 0.65
C ALA A 132 -5.52 -24.16 -0.47
N LEU A 133 -5.17 -23.79 -1.71
CA LEU A 133 -6.00 -24.11 -2.88
C LEU A 133 -5.90 -25.60 -3.25
N ALA A 134 -4.71 -26.18 -3.19
CA ALA A 134 -4.46 -27.56 -3.59
C ALA A 134 -5.10 -28.59 -2.64
N ASP A 135 -5.10 -28.30 -1.33
CA ASP A 135 -5.72 -29.16 -0.32
C ASP A 135 -7.17 -28.80 0.00
N GLY A 136 -7.71 -27.75 -0.63
CA GLY A 136 -9.10 -27.32 -0.46
C GLY A 136 -9.38 -26.59 0.86
N THR A 137 -8.36 -26.17 1.62
CA THR A 137 -8.53 -25.31 2.80
C THR A 137 -9.30 -24.04 2.47
N ILE A 138 -9.08 -23.45 1.29
CA ILE A 138 -9.87 -22.35 0.77
C ILE A 138 -10.24 -22.62 -0.69
N GLN A 139 -11.44 -22.18 -1.09
CA GLN A 139 -11.93 -22.35 -2.45
C GLN A 139 -11.85 -21.04 -3.24
N LEU A 140 -11.68 -21.15 -4.55
CA LEU A 140 -11.81 -20.01 -5.45
C LEU A 140 -13.26 -19.51 -5.42
N PRO A 141 -13.53 -18.24 -5.06
CA PRO A 141 -14.88 -17.71 -5.15
C PRO A 141 -15.34 -17.69 -6.62
N SER A 142 -16.63 -17.90 -6.88
CA SER A 142 -17.18 -17.93 -8.25
C SER A 142 -17.01 -16.60 -8.99
N SER A 143 -17.00 -15.50 -8.25
CA SER A 143 -16.73 -14.14 -8.74
C SER A 143 -15.25 -13.85 -8.99
N TYR A 144 -14.33 -14.74 -8.58
CA TYR A 144 -12.90 -14.51 -8.69
C TYR A 144 -12.47 -14.33 -10.14
N ARG A 145 -11.73 -13.26 -10.39
CA ARG A 145 -11.03 -13.01 -11.66
C ARG A 145 -9.57 -12.70 -11.30
N PRO A 146 -8.61 -13.53 -11.75
CA PRO A 146 -7.20 -13.27 -11.47
C PRO A 146 -6.76 -11.98 -12.15
N SER A 147 -5.91 -11.20 -11.49
CA SER A 147 -5.28 -10.05 -12.14
C SER A 147 -4.19 -10.48 -13.13
N ASP A 148 -3.86 -9.58 -14.07
CA ASP A 148 -2.66 -9.72 -14.87
C ASP A 148 -1.42 -9.64 -13.95
N ARG A 149 -0.55 -10.64 -14.06
CA ARG A 149 0.65 -10.78 -13.23
C ARG A 149 1.83 -9.93 -13.70
N GLU A 150 1.78 -9.44 -14.94
CA GLU A 150 2.82 -8.64 -15.59
C GLU A 150 2.45 -7.16 -15.70
N ASN A 151 1.15 -6.85 -15.75
CA ASN A 151 0.65 -5.49 -15.94
C ASN A 151 -0.36 -5.10 -14.86
N LEU A 152 -0.37 -3.81 -14.51
CA LEU A 152 -1.37 -3.27 -13.61
C LEU A 152 -2.69 -3.08 -14.37
N HIS A 153 -3.80 -3.33 -13.69
CA HIS A 153 -5.10 -2.86 -14.17
C HIS A 153 -5.09 -1.32 -14.27
N LEU A 154 -5.78 -0.78 -15.27
CA LEU A 154 -5.87 0.67 -15.55
C LEU A 154 -6.12 1.50 -14.28
N VAL A 155 -7.14 1.16 -13.49
CA VAL A 155 -7.44 1.90 -12.25
C VAL A 155 -6.32 1.85 -11.21
N LYS A 156 -5.51 0.79 -11.18
CA LYS A 156 -4.35 0.68 -10.28
C LYS A 156 -3.19 1.55 -10.75
N GLU A 157 -2.94 1.63 -12.07
CA GLU A 157 -1.87 2.48 -12.63
C GLU A 157 -2.01 3.94 -12.22
N TYR A 158 -3.24 4.47 -12.24
CA TYR A 158 -3.54 5.83 -11.80
C TYR A 158 -3.72 5.91 -10.28
N GLY A 159 -4.49 4.99 -9.70
CA GLY A 159 -4.84 4.98 -8.29
C GLY A 159 -3.64 4.93 -7.36
N LEU A 160 -2.65 4.09 -7.63
CA LEU A 160 -1.45 3.94 -6.79
C LEU A 160 -0.58 5.21 -6.78
N VAL A 161 -0.48 5.91 -7.92
CA VAL A 161 0.37 7.11 -8.09
C VAL A 161 -0.32 8.37 -7.57
N LEU A 162 -1.56 8.57 -8.00
CA LEU A 162 -2.37 9.75 -7.69
C LEU A 162 -3.10 9.63 -6.36
N GLY A 163 -3.12 8.43 -5.76
CA GLY A 163 -3.79 8.11 -4.50
C GLY A 163 -5.32 8.13 -4.59
N ILE A 164 -5.88 7.87 -5.77
CA ILE A 164 -7.33 7.95 -6.01
C ILE A 164 -7.95 6.61 -5.65
N GLU A 165 -8.75 6.57 -4.59
CA GLU A 165 -9.46 5.38 -4.17
C GLU A 165 -10.75 5.21 -4.98
N MET A 166 -10.86 4.10 -5.69
CA MET A 166 -12.07 3.72 -6.41
C MET A 166 -12.06 2.21 -6.69
N THR A 167 -13.21 1.70 -7.10
CA THR A 167 -13.36 0.38 -7.67
C THR A 167 -13.81 0.49 -9.12
N SER A 168 -13.12 -0.21 -10.00
CA SER A 168 -13.48 -0.36 -11.41
C SER A 168 -14.83 -1.05 -11.57
N LYS A 169 -15.47 -0.87 -12.72
CA LYS A 169 -16.73 -1.56 -13.06
C LYS A 169 -16.62 -3.09 -12.97
N ASP A 170 -15.43 -3.65 -13.20
CA ASP A 170 -15.16 -5.09 -13.10
C ASP A 170 -14.88 -5.59 -11.67
N GLY A 171 -14.94 -4.71 -10.67
CA GLY A 171 -14.66 -5.03 -9.26
C GLY A 171 -13.21 -4.77 -8.84
N THR A 172 -12.31 -4.39 -9.75
CA THR A 172 -10.89 -4.18 -9.42
C THR A 172 -10.68 -2.90 -8.58
N PRO A 173 -10.13 -2.97 -7.35
CA PRO A 173 -9.82 -1.77 -6.56
C PRO A 173 -8.50 -1.13 -7.00
N SER A 174 -8.42 0.19 -6.86
CA SER A 174 -7.30 1.00 -7.35
C SER A 174 -6.07 1.07 -6.42
N GLN A 175 -6.21 0.69 -5.15
CA GLN A 175 -5.17 0.92 -4.13
C GLN A 175 -4.29 -0.30 -3.82
N ARG A 176 -4.59 -1.49 -4.35
CA ARG A 176 -3.90 -2.73 -3.99
C ARG A 176 -3.30 -3.41 -5.21
N ALA A 177 -2.03 -3.85 -5.18
CA ALA A 177 -1.39 -4.46 -6.35
C ALA A 177 -0.32 -5.49 -5.99
N HIS A 178 -0.05 -6.40 -6.93
CA HIS A 178 1.10 -7.29 -6.90
C HIS A 178 2.43 -6.53 -6.95
N ILE A 179 3.50 -7.16 -6.43
CA ILE A 179 4.83 -6.55 -6.28
C ILE A 179 5.44 -6.23 -7.65
N GLY A 180 5.45 -7.19 -8.57
CA GLY A 180 6.11 -7.07 -9.88
C GLY A 180 5.59 -5.88 -10.70
N PRO A 181 4.29 -5.85 -11.04
CA PRO A 181 3.72 -4.75 -11.82
C PRO A 181 3.87 -3.37 -11.14
N ALA A 182 3.74 -3.29 -9.80
CA ALA A 182 3.95 -2.04 -9.06
C ALA A 182 5.42 -1.59 -9.06
N TYR A 183 6.36 -2.52 -8.98
CA TYR A 183 7.79 -2.24 -9.03
C TYR A 183 8.24 -1.83 -10.44
N LYS A 184 7.64 -2.42 -11.48
CA LYS A 184 7.82 -2.03 -12.89
C LYS A 184 7.38 -0.58 -13.12
N LEU A 185 6.19 -0.20 -12.64
CA LEU A 185 5.70 1.19 -12.67
C LEU A 185 6.70 2.17 -12.02
N MET A 186 7.26 1.80 -10.86
CA MET A 186 8.29 2.62 -10.20
C MET A 186 9.59 2.69 -11.01
N THR A 187 10.02 1.57 -11.59
CA THR A 187 11.22 1.48 -12.45
C THR A 187 11.11 2.41 -13.65
N GLU A 188 9.96 2.40 -14.32
CA GLU A 188 9.64 3.29 -15.46
C GLU A 188 9.64 4.76 -15.02
N SER A 189 8.93 5.07 -13.93
CA SER A 189 8.81 6.45 -13.41
C SER A 189 10.17 7.07 -13.06
N VAL A 190 11.03 6.32 -12.37
CA VAL A 190 12.38 6.79 -12.01
C VAL A 190 13.27 6.92 -13.26
N SER A 191 13.17 5.95 -14.17
CA SER A 191 13.92 5.99 -15.44
C SER A 191 13.56 7.21 -16.28
N ASP A 192 12.28 7.54 -16.38
CA ASP A 192 11.83 8.70 -17.15
C ASP A 192 12.19 10.02 -16.49
N TYR A 193 12.13 10.10 -15.16
CA TYR A 193 12.61 11.28 -14.45
C TYR A 193 14.13 11.47 -14.63
N SER A 194 14.92 10.40 -14.60
CA SER A 194 16.37 10.47 -14.82
C SER A 194 16.75 11.01 -16.22
N LYS A 195 15.87 10.82 -17.21
CA LYS A 195 16.07 11.33 -18.59
C LYS A 195 15.61 12.78 -18.74
N SER A 196 14.50 13.15 -18.08
CA SER A 196 13.82 14.45 -18.25
C SER A 196 14.29 15.54 -17.28
N CYS A 197 14.90 15.17 -16.15
CA CYS A 197 15.47 16.14 -15.22
C CYS A 197 16.62 16.95 -15.86
N SER A 198 16.54 18.28 -15.75
CA SER A 198 17.50 19.22 -16.34
C SER A 198 18.67 19.59 -15.43
N SER A 199 18.52 19.48 -14.10
CA SER A 199 19.59 19.79 -13.15
C SER A 199 20.63 18.67 -13.10
N GLN A 200 21.89 18.97 -13.42
CA GLN A 200 22.94 17.97 -13.63
C GLN A 200 23.25 17.10 -12.39
N PRO A 201 23.41 17.64 -11.16
CA PRO A 201 23.63 16.79 -9.98
C PRO A 201 22.44 15.87 -9.68
N VAL A 202 21.22 16.38 -9.87
CA VAL A 202 19.98 15.61 -9.68
C VAL A 202 19.85 14.51 -10.73
N LYS A 203 20.19 14.84 -11.98
CA LYS A 203 20.17 13.90 -13.10
C LYS A 203 21.11 12.72 -12.85
N ASP A 204 22.33 12.98 -12.38
CA ASP A 204 23.30 11.93 -12.09
C ASP A 204 22.90 11.07 -10.88
N ASP A 205 22.33 11.68 -9.84
CA ASP A 205 21.74 10.96 -8.70
C ASP A 205 20.65 10.00 -9.18
N PHE A 206 19.67 10.50 -9.93
CA PHE A 206 18.54 9.70 -10.41
C PHE A 206 18.92 8.70 -11.50
N LYS A 207 20.01 8.92 -12.24
CA LYS A 207 20.55 7.91 -13.18
C LYS A 207 21.04 6.67 -12.43
N GLN A 208 21.71 6.85 -11.28
CA GLN A 208 22.14 5.71 -10.45
C GLN A 208 20.94 4.99 -9.81
N ILE A 209 19.95 5.75 -9.34
CA ILE A 209 18.71 5.18 -8.78
C ILE A 209 17.94 4.41 -9.87
N ALA A 210 17.78 4.98 -11.06
CA ALA A 210 17.16 4.31 -12.21
C ALA A 210 17.91 3.02 -12.58
N ASN A 211 19.24 3.04 -12.58
CA ASN A 211 20.04 1.86 -12.85
C ASN A 211 19.79 0.76 -11.79
N ALA A 212 19.69 1.12 -10.50
CA ALA A 212 19.37 0.20 -9.42
C ALA A 212 17.98 -0.45 -9.59
N PHE A 213 16.94 0.34 -9.88
CA PHE A 213 15.59 -0.17 -10.13
C PHE A 213 15.56 -1.12 -11.35
N ASN A 214 16.17 -0.72 -12.48
CA ASN A 214 16.23 -1.54 -13.69
C ASN A 214 16.96 -2.86 -13.47
N PHE A 215 18.12 -2.82 -12.80
CA PHE A 215 18.88 -4.03 -12.47
C PHE A 215 18.06 -4.96 -11.57
N THR A 216 17.44 -4.42 -10.53
CA THR A 216 16.63 -5.21 -9.59
C THR A 216 15.43 -5.84 -10.29
N ASN A 217 14.70 -5.06 -11.09
CA ASN A 217 13.55 -5.55 -11.84
C ASN A 217 13.93 -6.70 -12.80
N SER A 218 15.11 -6.59 -13.46
CA SER A 218 15.57 -7.61 -14.41
C SER A 218 16.04 -8.91 -13.76
N VAL A 219 16.68 -8.84 -12.59
CA VAL A 219 17.19 -10.03 -11.90
C VAL A 219 16.13 -10.71 -11.04
N SER A 220 15.27 -9.94 -10.37
CA SER A 220 14.23 -10.49 -9.48
C SER A 220 13.12 -11.22 -10.23
N LYS A 221 12.83 -10.80 -11.48
CA LYS A 221 11.84 -11.43 -12.38
C LYS A 221 10.52 -11.73 -11.68
N PHE A 222 9.94 -10.73 -11.05
CA PHE A 222 8.66 -10.91 -10.37
C PHE A 222 7.57 -11.28 -11.39
N HIS A 223 6.86 -12.36 -11.11
CA HIS A 223 5.61 -12.71 -11.77
C HIS A 223 4.51 -12.61 -10.72
N GLY A 224 3.67 -11.57 -10.80
CA GLY A 224 2.80 -11.20 -9.69
C GLY A 224 3.62 -10.78 -8.47
N SER A 225 3.48 -11.50 -7.35
CA SER A 225 4.22 -11.28 -6.11
C SER A 225 5.31 -12.34 -5.86
N ASN A 226 5.51 -13.27 -6.80
CA ASN A 226 6.54 -14.30 -6.75
C ASN A 226 7.85 -13.84 -7.45
N PRO A 227 8.99 -13.73 -6.75
CA PRO A 227 10.28 -13.41 -7.37
C PRO A 227 10.90 -14.64 -8.06
N THR A 228 10.50 -14.92 -9.30
CA THR A 228 10.93 -16.14 -10.02
C THR A 228 12.42 -16.20 -10.35
N GLY A 229 13.15 -15.09 -10.22
CA GLY A 229 14.61 -15.05 -10.33
C GLY A 229 15.35 -15.49 -9.06
N SER A 230 14.65 -15.79 -7.97
CA SER A 230 15.23 -16.34 -6.75
C SER A 230 15.59 -17.84 -6.93
N PRO A 231 16.76 -18.31 -6.47
CA PRO A 231 17.72 -17.62 -5.61
C PRO A 231 18.84 -16.81 -6.30
N GLU A 232 19.01 -16.91 -7.62
CA GLU A 232 20.11 -16.27 -8.36
C GLU A 232 20.09 -14.74 -8.24
N ALA A 233 18.89 -14.15 -8.19
CA ALA A 233 18.69 -12.73 -7.93
C ALA A 233 19.40 -12.27 -6.65
N GLY A 234 19.33 -13.06 -5.56
CA GLY A 234 20.01 -12.74 -4.31
C GLY A 234 21.53 -12.67 -4.47
N ASN A 235 22.12 -13.54 -5.28
CA ASN A 235 23.56 -13.50 -5.60
C ASN A 235 23.92 -12.24 -6.40
N ALA A 236 23.12 -11.93 -7.43
CA ALA A 236 23.36 -10.77 -8.29
C ALA A 236 23.25 -9.45 -7.51
N LEU A 237 22.21 -9.31 -6.67
CA LEU A 237 21.98 -8.14 -5.84
C LEU A 237 23.04 -8.00 -4.73
N ALA A 238 23.38 -9.09 -4.05
CA ALA A 238 24.45 -9.06 -3.05
C ALA A 238 25.79 -8.65 -3.67
N LYS A 239 26.15 -9.19 -4.85
CA LYS A 239 27.38 -8.82 -5.57
C LYS A 239 27.40 -7.33 -5.93
N ARG A 240 26.27 -6.77 -6.37
CA ARG A 240 26.11 -5.35 -6.66
C ARG A 240 26.35 -4.47 -5.42
N ILE A 241 25.83 -4.89 -4.27
CA ILE A 241 26.07 -4.22 -2.97
C ILE A 241 27.54 -4.32 -2.57
N GLN A 242 28.18 -5.48 -2.74
CA GLN A 242 29.61 -5.64 -2.49
C GLN A 242 30.45 -4.68 -3.33
N ALA A 243 30.09 -4.53 -4.61
CA ALA A 243 30.73 -3.61 -5.55
C ALA A 243 30.52 -2.11 -5.22
N GLY A 244 29.71 -1.79 -4.21
CA GLY A 244 29.45 -0.40 -3.81
C GLY A 244 28.46 0.32 -4.72
N GLU A 245 27.63 -0.43 -5.46
CA GLU A 245 26.59 0.15 -6.31
C GLU A 245 25.27 0.27 -5.54
N ILE A 246 24.54 1.37 -5.79
CA ILE A 246 23.18 1.53 -5.25
C ILE A 246 22.33 0.35 -5.71
N THR A 247 21.66 -0.28 -4.74
CA THR A 247 20.85 -1.48 -4.95
C THR A 247 19.53 -1.31 -4.23
N THR A 248 18.44 -1.46 -4.95
CA THR A 248 17.07 -1.48 -4.42
C THR A 248 16.64 -2.93 -4.25
N VAL A 249 15.76 -3.23 -3.30
CA VAL A 249 15.17 -4.56 -3.14
C VAL A 249 13.68 -4.39 -2.84
N PRO A 250 12.77 -4.87 -3.70
CA PRO A 250 11.36 -4.92 -3.35
C PRO A 250 11.17 -5.89 -2.19
N ILE A 251 10.61 -5.40 -1.08
CA ILE A 251 10.33 -6.24 0.08
C ILE A 251 8.86 -6.13 0.45
N ASN A 252 8.28 -7.24 0.89
CA ASN A 252 6.90 -7.32 1.32
C ASN A 252 6.78 -8.39 2.41
N CYS A 253 5.89 -8.20 3.37
CA CYS A 253 5.57 -9.13 4.45
C CYS A 253 4.06 -9.27 4.55
N LYS A 254 3.50 -10.49 4.46
CA LYS A 254 2.05 -10.77 4.62
C LYS A 254 1.15 -9.64 4.07
N GLY A 255 1.30 -9.34 2.78
CA GLY A 255 0.54 -8.28 2.12
C GLY A 255 0.84 -6.85 2.59
N HIS A 256 2.04 -6.53 3.05
CA HIS A 256 2.52 -5.16 3.29
C HIS A 256 3.85 -4.95 2.60
N ALA A 257 3.87 -4.08 1.60
CA ALA A 257 5.10 -3.73 0.93
C ALA A 257 5.88 -2.67 1.72
N MET A 258 7.18 -2.85 1.83
CA MET A 258 8.12 -1.92 2.45
C MET A 258 9.23 -1.54 1.45
N GLY A 259 10.02 -0.53 1.76
CA GLY A 259 11.20 -0.16 0.97
C GLY A 259 12.47 -0.73 1.59
N LEU A 260 13.34 -1.32 0.78
CA LEU A 260 14.69 -1.69 1.16
C LEU A 260 15.66 -1.24 0.07
N SER A 261 16.72 -0.53 0.46
CA SER A 261 17.81 -0.20 -0.44
C SER A 261 19.15 -0.20 0.27
N PHE A 262 20.20 -0.20 -0.54
CA PHE A 262 21.59 -0.13 -0.13
C PHE A 262 22.28 0.99 -0.91
N ALA A 263 23.08 1.78 -0.22
CA ALA A 263 23.95 2.79 -0.83
C ALA A 263 25.37 2.65 -0.30
N PRO A 264 26.42 2.97 -1.07
CA PRO A 264 27.79 2.93 -0.58
C PRO A 264 28.01 3.96 0.53
N VAL A 265 28.97 3.70 1.43
CA VAL A 265 29.50 4.68 2.38
C VAL A 265 30.79 5.24 1.81
N ALA A 266 30.85 6.55 1.56
CA ALA A 266 32.06 7.17 1.04
C ALA A 266 33.22 7.02 2.03
N GLY A 267 34.38 6.59 1.54
CA GLY A 267 35.58 6.42 2.36
C GLY A 267 35.69 5.08 3.11
N ASP A 268 34.65 4.23 3.12
CA ASP A 268 34.72 2.88 3.70
C ASP A 268 34.19 1.82 2.71
N PRO A 269 35.08 1.08 2.02
CA PRO A 269 34.66 0.08 1.04
C PRO A 269 33.99 -1.15 1.67
N ASN A 270 34.11 -1.36 3.00
CA ASN A 270 33.51 -2.48 3.72
C ASN A 270 32.12 -2.17 4.26
N LYS A 271 31.66 -0.91 4.15
CA LYS A 271 30.37 -0.46 4.68
C LYS A 271 29.37 -0.13 3.59
N THR A 272 28.10 -0.27 3.95
CA THR A 272 26.97 0.20 3.15
C THR A 272 25.91 0.78 4.06
N TYR A 273 25.19 1.79 3.59
CA TYR A 273 23.97 2.24 4.22
C TYR A 273 22.83 1.29 3.86
N LEU A 274 22.19 0.70 4.86
CA LEU A 274 20.92 -0.02 4.75
C LEU A 274 19.77 0.95 4.96
N ILE A 275 18.89 1.08 3.97
CA ILE A 275 17.81 2.08 3.94
C ILE A 275 16.47 1.34 3.99
N VAL A 276 15.79 1.39 5.14
CA VAL A 276 14.50 0.72 5.35
C VAL A 276 13.39 1.75 5.43
N THR A 277 12.32 1.56 4.66
CA THR A 277 11.17 2.46 4.66
C THR A 277 9.88 1.72 4.96
N ASN A 278 9.19 2.12 6.02
CA ASN A 278 7.84 1.68 6.33
C ASN A 278 6.98 2.86 6.77
N ARG A 279 5.94 3.14 5.98
CA ARG A 279 4.91 4.15 6.29
C ARG A 279 3.54 3.53 6.56
N GLY A 280 3.43 2.21 6.49
CA GLY A 280 2.20 1.43 6.60
C GLY A 280 2.14 0.59 7.88
N GLU A 281 1.66 -0.64 7.76
CA GLU A 281 1.51 -1.54 8.92
C GLU A 281 2.83 -1.90 9.59
N GLY A 282 2.79 -1.98 10.92
CA GLY A 282 3.94 -2.28 11.77
C GLY A 282 4.70 -1.03 12.26
N ALA A 283 4.69 0.08 11.51
CA ALA A 283 5.33 1.33 11.92
C ALA A 283 4.64 2.00 13.13
N GLU A 284 3.35 1.73 13.34
CA GLU A 284 2.56 2.21 14.49
C GLU A 284 3.13 1.72 15.83
N LYS A 285 3.62 0.48 15.88
CA LYS A 285 4.17 -0.13 17.10
C LYS A 285 5.37 0.64 17.64
N THR A 286 6.14 1.29 16.75
CA THR A 286 7.34 2.04 17.09
C THR A 286 7.13 3.54 17.07
N GLY A 287 6.00 4.02 16.51
CA GLY A 287 5.74 5.42 16.23
C GLY A 287 6.66 6.04 15.17
N LYS A 288 7.54 5.25 14.54
CA LYS A 288 8.56 5.72 13.59
C LYS A 288 8.11 5.48 12.15
N PHE A 289 7.20 6.32 11.65
CA PHE A 289 6.82 6.30 10.23
C PHE A 289 7.89 6.96 9.35
N GLY A 290 8.31 6.27 8.30
CA GLY A 290 9.18 6.83 7.28
C GLY A 290 10.39 5.97 6.99
N THR A 291 11.54 6.62 6.78
CA THR A 291 12.77 5.96 6.36
C THR A 291 13.83 6.01 7.46
N GLN A 292 14.39 4.85 7.76
CA GLN A 292 15.50 4.68 8.69
C GLN A 292 16.73 4.24 7.92
N ILE A 293 17.88 4.83 8.22
CA ILE A 293 19.14 4.55 7.56
C ILE A 293 20.14 4.04 8.59
N TYR A 294 20.70 2.87 8.35
CA TYR A 294 21.69 2.23 9.22
C TYR A 294 23.01 2.11 8.47
N GLU A 295 24.14 2.21 9.16
CA GLU A 295 25.43 1.84 8.60
C GLU A 295 25.76 0.39 8.99
N VAL A 296 25.94 -0.48 8.00
CA VAL A 296 26.16 -1.92 8.21
C VAL A 296 27.41 -2.41 7.47
N ASP A 297 27.95 -3.55 7.91
CA ASP A 297 29.04 -4.22 7.20
C ASP A 297 28.47 -4.91 5.95
N LYS A 298 29.11 -4.71 4.80
CA LYS A 298 28.70 -5.36 3.56
C LYS A 298 28.72 -6.88 3.69
N ARG A 299 29.61 -7.46 4.51
CA ARG A 299 29.71 -8.92 4.71
C ARG A 299 28.46 -9.51 5.37
N ASP A 300 27.72 -8.70 6.12
CA ASP A 300 26.46 -9.12 6.75
C ASP A 300 25.28 -9.12 5.75
N VAL A 301 25.46 -8.51 4.57
CA VAL A 301 24.47 -8.45 3.49
C VAL A 301 24.70 -9.61 2.51
N THR A 302 24.23 -10.80 2.90
CA THR A 302 24.43 -12.05 2.15
C THR A 302 23.34 -12.29 1.09
N PRO A 303 23.60 -13.13 0.08
CA PRO A 303 22.55 -13.58 -0.87
C PRO A 303 21.33 -14.19 -0.18
N GLU A 304 21.55 -14.94 0.90
CA GLU A 304 20.49 -15.56 1.70
C GLU A 304 19.60 -14.50 2.36
N PHE A 305 20.22 -13.46 2.94
CA PHE A 305 19.48 -12.33 3.48
C PHE A 305 18.64 -11.64 2.40
N ILE A 306 19.23 -11.31 1.25
CA ILE A 306 18.50 -10.66 0.15
C ILE A 306 17.34 -11.52 -0.35
N ASN A 307 17.56 -12.82 -0.59
CA ASN A 307 16.50 -13.73 -1.02
C ASN A 307 15.38 -13.83 0.01
N LYS A 308 15.70 -13.89 1.31
CA LYS A 308 14.70 -13.92 2.38
C LYS A 308 13.86 -12.65 2.42
N MET A 309 14.47 -11.49 2.20
CA MET A 309 13.78 -10.19 2.16
C MET A 309 12.86 -10.08 0.94
N MET A 310 13.36 -10.46 -0.24
CA MET A 310 12.61 -10.41 -1.50
C MET A 310 11.44 -11.41 -1.54
N ASN A 311 11.61 -12.58 -0.91
CA ASN A 311 10.58 -13.63 -0.83
C ASN A 311 9.61 -13.46 0.33
N GLY A 312 9.62 -12.34 1.06
CA GLY A 312 8.85 -12.18 2.29
C GLY A 312 7.36 -12.49 2.12
N HIS A 313 6.67 -11.92 1.11
CA HIS A 313 5.27 -12.25 0.81
C HIS A 313 5.11 -13.70 0.34
N TYR A 314 5.92 -14.13 -0.63
CA TYR A 314 5.82 -15.46 -1.22
C TYR A 314 5.97 -16.60 -0.18
N LYS A 315 6.83 -16.40 0.83
CA LYS A 315 7.05 -17.32 1.96
C LYS A 315 6.15 -17.03 3.17
N GLY A 316 5.25 -16.05 3.11
CA GLY A 316 4.34 -15.70 4.19
C GLY A 316 5.00 -15.14 5.45
N GLN A 317 6.14 -14.46 5.31
CA GLN A 317 6.87 -13.83 6.41
C GLN A 317 6.10 -12.61 6.93
N SER A 318 5.99 -12.53 8.25
CA SER A 318 5.41 -11.41 8.98
C SER A 318 6.34 -10.19 8.98
N HIS A 319 5.76 -9.02 9.31
CA HIS A 319 6.53 -7.79 9.53
C HIS A 319 7.63 -8.00 10.57
N ASP A 320 7.32 -8.65 11.69
CA ASP A 320 8.26 -8.83 12.80
C ASP A 320 9.40 -9.78 12.40
N GLU A 321 9.17 -10.78 11.56
CA GLU A 321 10.22 -11.61 10.98
C GLU A 321 11.14 -10.81 10.04
N ILE A 322 10.57 -9.97 9.16
CA ILE A 322 11.35 -9.10 8.28
C ILE A 322 12.19 -8.11 9.09
N MET A 323 11.60 -7.44 10.07
CA MET A 323 12.32 -6.52 10.94
C MET A 323 13.34 -7.23 11.83
N GLY A 324 13.08 -8.46 12.26
CA GLY A 324 14.06 -9.30 12.94
C GLY A 324 15.27 -9.63 12.07
N ARG A 325 15.11 -9.77 10.75
CA ARG A 325 16.24 -9.92 9.81
C ARG A 325 17.03 -8.62 9.66
N VAL A 326 16.34 -7.48 9.56
CA VAL A 326 16.97 -6.15 9.57
C VAL A 326 17.78 -5.95 10.86
N ALA A 327 17.21 -6.29 12.02
CA ALA A 327 17.88 -6.19 13.32
C ALA A 327 19.17 -7.04 13.39
N LYS A 328 19.19 -8.22 12.75
CA LYS A 328 20.39 -9.08 12.67
C LYS A 328 21.50 -8.43 11.86
N VAL A 329 21.20 -7.87 10.68
CA VAL A 329 22.19 -7.21 9.81
C VAL A 329 22.69 -5.90 10.43
N THR A 330 21.82 -5.17 11.12
CA THR A 330 22.17 -3.94 11.85
C THR A 330 22.84 -4.21 13.21
N LYS A 331 22.85 -5.47 13.67
CA LYS A 331 23.34 -5.89 14.99
C LYS A 331 22.67 -5.13 16.14
N GLY A 332 21.38 -4.81 15.97
CA GLY A 332 20.58 -4.07 16.93
C GLY A 332 21.00 -2.61 17.13
N LYS A 333 21.84 -2.05 16.24
CA LYS A 333 22.22 -0.63 16.31
C LYS A 333 21.06 0.27 15.90
N GLU A 334 21.00 1.44 16.53
CA GLU A 334 20.09 2.50 16.11
C GLU A 334 20.44 3.02 14.69
N PRO A 335 19.46 3.59 13.97
CA PRO A 335 19.70 4.28 12.71
C PRO A 335 20.74 5.40 12.89
N VAL A 336 21.62 5.57 11.89
CA VAL A 336 22.53 6.72 11.80
C VAL A 336 21.81 7.97 11.26
N TYR A 337 20.64 7.79 10.64
CA TYR A 337 19.81 8.88 10.15
C TYR A 337 18.35 8.44 9.98
N ASP A 338 17.40 9.35 10.28
CA ASP A 338 15.96 9.12 10.11
C ASP A 338 15.35 10.24 9.26
N ILE A 339 14.39 9.86 8.40
CA ILE A 339 13.56 10.76 7.61
C ILE A 339 12.11 10.52 8.02
N PRO A 340 11.54 11.38 8.90
CA PRO A 340 10.13 11.30 9.25
C PRO A 340 9.26 11.53 8.02
N GLN A 341 8.32 10.62 7.76
CA GLN A 341 7.36 10.74 6.66
C GLN A 341 5.96 10.43 7.19
N SER A 342 4.94 11.06 6.61
CA SER A 342 3.56 10.87 7.07
C SER A 342 3.12 9.42 6.90
N GLN A 343 2.30 8.93 7.84
CA GLN A 343 1.63 7.64 7.71
C GLN A 343 0.92 7.54 6.36
N GLN A 344 1.02 6.36 5.75
CA GLN A 344 0.31 6.02 4.52
C GLN A 344 -1.06 5.47 4.90
N LYS A 345 -2.11 6.24 4.59
CA LYS A 345 -3.50 5.93 4.98
C LYS A 345 -4.22 4.97 4.01
N TYR A 346 -3.72 4.84 2.79
CA TYR A 346 -4.30 4.00 1.74
C TYR A 346 -3.43 2.76 1.49
N ASP A 347 -4.02 1.66 1.02
CA ASP A 347 -3.33 0.37 0.78
C ASP A 347 -2.30 0.35 -0.37
N ASN A 348 -1.87 1.52 -0.87
CA ASN A 348 -0.91 1.68 -1.96
C ASN A 348 0.57 1.58 -1.54
N CYS A 349 0.86 0.86 -0.45
CA CYS A 349 2.19 0.77 0.15
C CYS A 349 3.26 0.24 -0.84
N THR A 350 2.87 -0.55 -1.86
CA THR A 350 3.76 -1.06 -2.92
C THR A 350 4.46 0.04 -3.72
N VAL A 351 3.76 1.15 -3.95
CA VAL A 351 4.31 2.35 -4.62
C VAL A 351 4.76 3.36 -3.57
N ALA A 352 3.98 3.60 -2.53
CA ALA A 352 4.26 4.65 -1.56
C ALA A 352 5.59 4.44 -0.80
N ASN A 353 5.88 3.22 -0.34
CA ASN A 353 7.12 2.94 0.39
C ASN A 353 8.34 2.90 -0.53
N SER A 354 8.24 2.25 -1.70
CA SER A 354 9.28 2.27 -2.74
C SER A 354 9.64 3.69 -3.18
N ARG A 355 8.63 4.53 -3.41
CA ARG A 355 8.82 5.96 -3.72
C ARG A 355 9.49 6.69 -2.56
N SER A 356 9.06 6.45 -1.33
CA SER A 356 9.59 7.15 -0.15
C SER A 356 11.04 6.74 0.17
N ASN A 357 11.42 5.50 -0.15
CA ASN A 357 12.76 4.97 0.02
C ASN A 357 13.81 5.67 -0.86
N ILE A 358 13.40 6.19 -2.03
CA ILE A 358 14.25 7.03 -2.90
C ILE A 358 14.75 8.27 -2.15
N GLN A 359 13.94 8.86 -1.26
CA GLN A 359 14.39 9.99 -0.43
C GLN A 359 15.55 9.59 0.50
N GLY A 360 15.53 8.35 1.01
CA GLY A 360 16.65 7.79 1.78
C GLY A 360 17.91 7.62 0.94
N ILE A 361 17.78 7.14 -0.31
CA ILE A 361 18.92 7.01 -1.23
C ILE A 361 19.54 8.37 -1.52
N LEU A 362 18.71 9.38 -1.81
CA LEU A 362 19.16 10.77 -2.01
C LEU A 362 19.88 11.32 -0.78
N ALA A 363 19.41 10.99 0.43
CA ALA A 363 20.07 11.38 1.67
C ALA A 363 21.46 10.75 1.82
N CYS A 364 21.62 9.47 1.48
CA CYS A 364 22.92 8.79 1.48
C CYS A 364 23.88 9.40 0.44
N GLN A 365 23.39 9.68 -0.78
CA GLN A 365 24.19 10.34 -1.82
C GLN A 365 24.65 11.73 -1.37
N GLU A 366 23.79 12.49 -0.69
CA GLU A 366 24.13 13.80 -0.15
C GLU A 366 25.14 13.71 1.01
N ALA A 367 24.94 12.78 1.96
CA ALA A 367 25.85 12.54 3.06
C ALA A 367 27.26 12.18 2.55
N ASN A 368 27.33 11.36 1.50
CA ASN A 368 28.60 11.02 0.86
C ASN A 368 29.29 12.23 0.23
N ARG A 369 28.55 13.15 -0.40
CA ARG A 369 29.13 14.38 -0.96
C ARG A 369 29.57 15.39 0.10
N LYS A 370 28.84 15.48 1.22
CA LYS A 370 29.10 16.45 2.29
C LYS A 370 30.05 15.92 3.38
N GLY A 371 30.34 14.62 3.37
CA GLY A 371 31.22 13.97 4.34
C GLY A 371 30.54 13.75 5.71
N GLY A 372 29.29 13.26 5.69
CA GLY A 372 28.52 12.90 6.87
C GLY A 372 27.05 13.37 6.85
N PHE A 373 26.17 12.67 7.57
CA PHE A 373 24.75 13.05 7.72
C PHE A 373 24.55 14.34 8.53
N ASP A 374 25.50 14.70 9.38
CA ASP A 374 25.51 15.95 10.17
C ASP A 374 25.59 17.20 9.29
N LYS A 375 26.11 17.08 8.06
CA LYS A 375 26.31 18.18 7.10
C LYS A 375 25.28 18.19 5.96
N VAL A 376 24.31 17.29 6.02
CA VAL A 376 23.29 17.13 4.98
C VAL A 376 22.28 18.27 5.02
N ASN A 377 22.00 18.88 3.86
CA ASN A 377 20.90 19.82 3.71
C ASN A 377 19.58 19.06 3.48
N LYS A 378 18.73 19.03 4.52
CA LYS A 378 17.42 18.37 4.50
C LYS A 378 16.46 18.95 3.45
N GLU A 379 16.46 20.26 3.26
CA GLU A 379 15.58 20.90 2.29
C GLU A 379 16.00 20.58 0.85
N GLU A 380 17.31 20.52 0.57
CA GLU A 380 17.79 20.13 -0.77
C GLU A 380 17.40 18.69 -1.15
N ILE A 381 17.44 17.76 -0.20
CA ILE A 381 16.97 16.38 -0.43
C ILE A 381 15.46 16.38 -0.68
N LYS A 382 14.71 17.12 0.13
CA LYS A 382 13.26 17.22 0.03
C LYS A 382 12.82 17.85 -1.28
N ASP A 383 13.51 18.87 -1.78
CA ASP A 383 13.23 19.52 -3.05
C ASP A 383 13.52 18.59 -4.24
N ARG A 384 14.65 17.88 -4.22
CA ARG A 384 14.95 16.84 -5.23
C ARG A 384 13.92 15.72 -5.24
N TYR A 385 13.59 15.20 -4.06
CA TYR A 385 12.56 14.18 -3.91
C TYR A 385 11.20 14.67 -4.42
N LYS A 386 10.81 15.90 -4.05
CA LYS A 386 9.57 16.52 -4.49
C LYS A 386 9.52 16.70 -6.00
N GLY A 387 10.61 17.15 -6.61
CA GLY A 387 10.75 17.28 -8.06
C GLY A 387 10.42 15.98 -8.79
N PHE A 388 10.95 14.85 -8.32
CA PHE A 388 10.59 13.53 -8.84
C PHE A 388 9.11 13.20 -8.63
N THR A 389 8.59 13.36 -7.41
CA THR A 389 7.19 13.00 -7.15
C THR A 389 6.18 13.88 -7.88
N ASP A 390 6.52 15.16 -8.11
CA ASP A 390 5.69 16.10 -8.85
C ASP A 390 5.72 15.78 -10.35
N ASP A 391 6.89 15.40 -10.91
CA ASP A 391 6.99 14.91 -12.30
C ASP A 391 6.17 13.63 -12.52
N MET A 392 6.32 12.64 -11.64
CA MET A 392 5.57 11.38 -11.68
C MET A 392 4.06 11.62 -11.68
N LYS A 393 3.57 12.51 -10.80
CA LYS A 393 2.15 12.88 -10.75
C LYS A 393 1.72 13.65 -12.00
N SER A 394 2.47 14.66 -12.41
CA SER A 394 2.16 15.48 -13.58
C SER A 394 2.02 14.63 -14.83
N LYS A 395 2.98 13.74 -15.10
CA LYS A 395 2.92 12.81 -16.24
C LYS A 395 1.71 11.88 -16.16
N LYS A 396 1.45 11.30 -14.98
CA LYS A 396 0.30 10.40 -14.81
C LYS A 396 -1.05 11.11 -15.01
N VAL A 397 -1.16 12.38 -14.61
CA VAL A 397 -2.35 13.22 -14.89
C VAL A 397 -2.47 13.53 -16.39
N GLN A 398 -1.36 13.84 -17.08
CA GLN A 398 -1.36 14.04 -18.53
C GLN A 398 -1.72 12.77 -19.31
N GLU A 399 -1.22 11.62 -18.88
CA GLU A 399 -1.58 10.30 -19.43
C GLU A 399 -3.08 10.04 -19.27
N LEU A 400 -3.65 10.33 -18.09
CA LEU A 400 -5.08 10.21 -17.85
C LEU A 400 -5.89 11.11 -18.78
N GLY A 401 -5.47 12.37 -18.96
CA GLY A 401 -6.10 13.30 -19.90
C GLY A 401 -6.04 12.82 -21.35
N LYS A 402 -4.91 12.24 -21.78
CA LYS A 402 -4.76 11.64 -23.11
C LYS A 402 -5.63 10.38 -23.28
N ALA A 403 -5.71 9.54 -22.26
CA ALA A 403 -6.55 8.34 -22.27
C ALA A 403 -8.02 8.72 -22.38
N LEU A 404 -8.48 9.71 -21.60
CA LEU A 404 -9.84 10.26 -21.69
C LEU A 404 -10.14 10.86 -23.05
N ALA A 405 -9.20 11.60 -23.65
CA ALA A 405 -9.40 12.16 -24.98
C ALA A 405 -9.54 11.07 -26.07
N LYS A 406 -8.92 9.89 -25.85
CA LYS A 406 -8.97 8.75 -26.78
C LYS A 406 -10.23 7.89 -26.57
N ASP A 407 -10.69 7.74 -25.33
CA ASP A 407 -11.84 6.93 -24.94
C ASP A 407 -12.72 7.71 -23.93
N PRO A 408 -13.46 8.72 -24.39
CA PRO A 408 -14.18 9.66 -23.52
C PRO A 408 -15.36 9.03 -22.79
N ASP A 409 -15.89 7.90 -23.26
CA ASP A 409 -17.05 7.23 -22.66
C ASP A 409 -16.67 6.18 -21.62
N ASN A 410 -15.37 6.00 -21.37
CA ASN A 410 -14.88 5.07 -20.38
C ASN A 410 -15.23 5.53 -18.95
N PRO A 411 -16.09 4.80 -18.21
CA PRO A 411 -16.52 5.21 -16.88
C PRO A 411 -15.38 5.19 -15.86
N ASP A 412 -14.42 4.27 -15.99
CA ASP A 412 -13.29 4.18 -15.06
C ASP A 412 -12.35 5.36 -15.23
N LEU A 413 -12.05 5.77 -16.47
CA LEU A 413 -11.25 6.96 -16.74
C LEU A 413 -11.93 8.25 -16.24
N LYS A 414 -13.25 8.36 -16.44
CA LYS A 414 -14.06 9.49 -15.93
C LYS A 414 -14.03 9.55 -14.39
N ASN A 415 -14.23 8.42 -13.72
CA ASN A 415 -14.18 8.32 -12.26
C ASN A 415 -12.79 8.62 -11.70
N LEU A 416 -11.72 8.15 -12.36
CA LEU A 416 -10.35 8.49 -11.99
C LEU A 416 -10.11 10.00 -12.09
N ALA A 417 -10.51 10.62 -13.19
CA ALA A 417 -10.28 12.05 -13.37
C ALA A 417 -11.11 12.89 -12.38
N GLN A 418 -12.38 12.56 -12.19
CA GLN A 418 -13.21 13.20 -11.17
C GLN A 418 -12.60 13.03 -9.77
N GLY A 419 -12.21 11.81 -9.41
CA GLY A 419 -11.56 11.52 -8.13
C GLY A 419 -10.23 12.25 -7.92
N TYR A 420 -9.54 12.64 -8.99
CA TYR A 420 -8.38 13.54 -8.90
C TYR A 420 -8.78 15.01 -8.71
N LEU A 421 -9.78 15.47 -9.47
CA LEU A 421 -10.29 16.85 -9.42
C LEU A 421 -10.93 17.18 -8.06
N ASP A 422 -11.55 16.21 -7.39
CA ASP A 422 -12.18 16.41 -6.08
C ASP A 422 -11.16 16.55 -4.93
N LYS A 423 -9.89 16.21 -5.17
CA LYS A 423 -8.87 16.31 -4.12
C LYS A 423 -8.55 17.76 -3.76
N PRO A 424 -8.60 18.15 -2.47
CA PRO A 424 -8.21 19.48 -2.06
C PRO A 424 -6.72 19.72 -2.36
N GLY A 425 -6.40 20.88 -2.94
CA GLY A 425 -5.02 21.27 -3.24
C GLY A 425 -4.30 20.42 -4.31
N GLY A 426 -5.03 19.64 -5.12
CA GLY A 426 -4.45 18.87 -6.21
C GLY A 426 -3.69 19.77 -7.19
N LYS A 427 -2.40 19.52 -7.38
CA LYS A 427 -1.59 20.13 -8.44
C LYS A 427 -2.02 19.58 -9.81
N PHE A 428 -1.71 20.29 -10.89
CA PHE A 428 -1.88 19.77 -12.27
C PHE A 428 -3.33 19.50 -12.73
N LYS A 429 -4.35 19.88 -11.96
CA LYS A 429 -5.78 19.70 -12.32
C LYS A 429 -6.15 20.26 -13.70
N HIS A 430 -5.52 21.38 -14.08
CA HIS A 430 -5.67 22.01 -15.40
C HIS A 430 -5.43 21.07 -16.59
N HIS A 431 -4.65 20.00 -16.43
CA HIS A 431 -4.47 18.98 -17.48
C HIS A 431 -5.71 18.10 -17.71
N LEU A 432 -6.59 17.97 -16.70
CA LEU A 432 -7.82 17.16 -16.78
C LEU A 432 -9.07 18.01 -17.00
N GLU A 433 -9.11 19.24 -16.50
CA GLU A 433 -10.26 20.15 -16.67
C GLU A 433 -10.62 20.31 -18.15
N THR A 434 -9.63 20.47 -19.04
CA THR A 434 -9.85 20.55 -20.49
C THR A 434 -10.34 19.25 -21.11
N ALA A 435 -9.92 18.09 -20.57
CA ALA A 435 -10.33 16.78 -21.07
C ALA A 435 -11.76 16.41 -20.64
N MET A 436 -12.18 16.85 -19.45
CA MET A 436 -13.52 16.59 -18.90
C MET A 436 -14.57 17.59 -19.37
N ASN A 437 -14.19 18.82 -19.74
CA ASN A 437 -15.12 19.86 -20.19
C ASN A 437 -15.57 19.76 -21.66
N LYS A 438 -15.13 18.73 -22.42
CA LYS A 438 -15.57 18.52 -23.81
C LYS A 438 -17.04 18.08 -23.96
N ASP A 439 -17.73 17.80 -22.86
CA ASP A 439 -19.19 17.56 -22.84
C ASP A 439 -20.00 18.85 -22.61
N VAL A 440 -19.38 20.03 -22.59
CA VAL A 440 -20.07 21.32 -22.55
C VAL A 440 -19.77 22.09 -23.84
N GLU A 441 -20.46 21.75 -24.93
CA GLU A 441 -20.60 22.71 -26.03
C GLU A 441 -21.28 23.97 -25.47
N PRO A 442 -20.73 25.18 -25.70
CA PRO A 442 -21.47 26.39 -25.45
C PRO A 442 -22.60 26.43 -26.46
N SER A 443 -23.82 26.12 -26.03
CA SER A 443 -25.04 26.42 -26.77
C SER A 443 -24.96 27.87 -27.21
N ILE A 444 -24.67 28.06 -28.50
CA ILE A 444 -24.79 29.36 -29.16
C ILE A 444 -26.27 29.69 -29.05
N ARG A 445 -26.62 30.51 -28.05
CA ARG A 445 -27.89 31.24 -28.05
C ARG A 445 -27.87 32.10 -29.29
N MET A 446 -28.47 31.60 -30.37
CA MET A 446 -28.92 32.44 -31.46
C MET A 446 -29.89 33.45 -30.84
N LYS A 447 -29.44 34.70 -30.71
CA LYS A 447 -30.35 35.83 -30.61
C LYS A 447 -31.08 35.91 -31.94
N SER A 448 -32.35 35.57 -31.95
CA SER A 448 -33.22 35.87 -33.09
C SER A 448 -33.52 37.39 -33.12
N PRO A 449 -33.80 37.95 -34.31
CA PRO A 449 -33.86 39.39 -34.59
C PRO A 449 -34.88 40.18 -33.77
#